data_AF-A0A7Y0BWF8-F1
#
_entry.id   AF-A0A7Y0BWF8-F1
#
_cell.length_a   1.000
_cell.length_b   1.000
_cell.length_c   1.000
_cell.angle_alpha   90.00
_cell.angle_beta   90.00
_cell.angle_gamma   90.00
#
_symmetry.space_group_name_H-M   'P 1'
#
loop_
_entity.id
_entity.type
_entity.pdbx_description
1 polymer ?
#
loop_
_entity_poly.entity_id
_entity_poly.type
_entity_poly.pdbx_seq_one_letter_code
_entity_poly.pdbx_strand_id
1 'polypeptide(L)'
;MASLAPLDPASAYPAVIAGGRDRLAQIGHARQAILYGVGQVAGTAPVLESWIERSWQRCLARGKKPEQELIFEMLAPQTPRRTEEANHGLVQAARPVLEKLGQAIANTRYFAILTNAHGVVVDVNGQIDRRDRRVDLITRIGVDLSEQSVGTTAIGAALTELRSVWLHRGEHFFNANTAYSCAGAPLFGPDGECAGMLDLTGVDAVERPELKHLVEQSARSIENALMLNQPHRLLLRLNWSSRCLGEDTDGLICLDADGWVTGANPVARLMVAALTGTSGKTSKSPAAIHCSELLAIPFEMLFDAGRRDALGYQQALEVPLWSGLRLHALPLLEGSLQRMGGATPPAPPLPLKDVETALIRKAVTEARGNVMQAARALGISRATVYRRLGRQK
;
A
#
# COMPACT_ATOMS: atom_id res chain seq x y z
N MET A 1 16.94 26.68 -44.80
CA MET A 1 15.58 26.12 -44.83
C MET A 1 15.68 24.63 -45.08
N ALA A 2 15.58 23.81 -44.02
CA ALA A 2 15.45 22.37 -44.12
C ALA A 2 14.16 21.99 -43.38
N SER A 3 13.21 21.44 -44.13
CA SER A 3 11.87 21.09 -43.66
C SER A 3 11.95 19.82 -42.81
N LEU A 4 11.57 19.91 -41.53
CA LEU A 4 11.36 18.75 -40.65
C LEU A 4 9.97 18.18 -40.94
N ALA A 5 9.94 16.96 -41.47
CA ALA A 5 8.70 16.19 -41.61
C ALA A 5 8.16 15.79 -40.21
N PRO A 6 6.82 15.72 -40.02
CA PRO A 6 6.25 15.30 -38.75
C PRO A 6 6.47 13.81 -38.51
N LEU A 7 6.97 13.46 -37.32
CA LEU A 7 7.05 12.09 -36.84
C LEU A 7 5.64 11.55 -36.59
N ASP A 8 5.30 10.48 -37.30
CA ASP A 8 4.06 9.72 -37.14
C ASP A 8 4.04 9.00 -35.77
N PRO A 9 3.07 9.27 -34.87
CA PRO A 9 3.01 8.67 -33.54
C PRO A 9 2.64 7.18 -33.54
N ALA A 10 2.35 6.56 -34.69
CA ALA A 10 1.90 5.17 -34.78
C ALA A 10 3.01 4.10 -34.70
N SER A 11 4.30 4.47 -34.73
CA SER A 11 5.39 3.49 -34.89
C SER A 11 5.96 2.90 -33.58
N ALA A 12 5.62 3.43 -32.41
CA ALA A 12 6.21 3.02 -31.13
C ALA A 12 5.44 1.92 -30.36
N TYR A 13 4.31 1.43 -30.88
CA TYR A 13 3.39 0.50 -30.18
C TYR A 13 3.18 -0.94 -30.75
N PRO A 14 4.03 -1.58 -31.58
CA PRO A 14 3.74 -2.95 -32.05
C PRO A 14 3.96 -4.06 -31.00
N ALA A 15 4.97 -3.93 -30.12
CA ALA A 15 5.47 -5.06 -29.33
C ALA A 15 4.57 -5.47 -28.14
N VAL A 16 3.90 -4.51 -27.49
CA VAL A 16 3.02 -4.77 -26.32
C VAL A 16 1.74 -5.50 -26.74
N ILE A 17 1.23 -5.23 -27.96
CA ILE A 17 0.00 -5.84 -28.49
C ILE A 17 0.22 -7.33 -28.84
N ALA A 18 1.43 -7.71 -29.27
CA ALA A 18 1.76 -9.09 -29.58
C ALA A 18 1.77 -9.98 -28.31
N GLY A 19 2.36 -9.49 -27.21
CA GLY A 19 2.39 -10.22 -25.93
C GLY A 19 1.02 -10.40 -25.27
N GLY A 20 0.14 -9.40 -25.37
CA GLY A 20 -1.22 -9.48 -24.80
C GLY A 20 -2.14 -10.48 -25.50
N ARG A 21 -2.02 -10.66 -26.83
CA ARG A 21 -2.81 -11.67 -27.56
C ARG A 21 -2.38 -13.10 -27.23
N ASP A 22 -1.08 -13.32 -27.02
CA ASP A 22 -0.54 -14.61 -26.62
C ASP A 22 -1.02 -15.00 -25.21
N ARG A 23 -1.01 -14.04 -24.26
CA ARG A 23 -1.53 -14.27 -22.89
C ARG A 23 -3.01 -14.66 -22.87
N LEU A 24 -3.86 -13.99 -23.64
CA LEU A 24 -5.30 -14.32 -23.70
C LEU A 24 -5.56 -15.72 -24.28
N ALA A 25 -4.77 -16.14 -25.28
CA ALA A 25 -4.85 -17.49 -25.82
C ALA A 25 -4.43 -18.55 -24.78
N GLN A 26 -3.35 -18.29 -24.02
CA GLN A 26 -2.90 -19.16 -22.94
C GLN A 26 -3.94 -19.30 -21.83
N ILE A 27 -4.57 -18.19 -21.42
CA ILE A 27 -5.70 -18.21 -20.47
C ILE A 27 -6.85 -19.05 -21.02
N GLY A 28 -7.19 -18.89 -22.31
CA GLY A 28 -8.22 -19.68 -22.99
C GLY A 28 -7.94 -21.19 -22.95
N HIS A 29 -6.70 -21.59 -23.26
CA HIS A 29 -6.29 -23.00 -23.18
C HIS A 29 -6.33 -23.54 -21.74
N ALA A 30 -5.88 -22.75 -20.76
CA ALA A 30 -5.94 -23.13 -19.35
C ALA A 30 -7.40 -23.37 -18.90
N ARG A 31 -8.34 -22.50 -19.31
CA ARG A 31 -9.77 -22.69 -19.05
C ARG A 31 -10.29 -23.99 -19.67
N GLN A 32 -9.92 -24.28 -20.92
CA GLN A 32 -10.29 -25.53 -21.60
C GLN A 32 -9.84 -26.78 -20.86
N ALA A 33 -8.59 -26.77 -20.38
CA ALA A 33 -8.02 -27.89 -19.65
C ALA A 33 -8.66 -28.07 -18.26
N ILE A 34 -8.75 -26.99 -17.48
CA ILE A 34 -9.10 -27.08 -16.05
C ILE A 34 -10.62 -27.07 -15.85
N LEU A 35 -11.36 -26.22 -16.57
CA LEU A 35 -12.80 -26.03 -16.34
C LEU A 35 -13.67 -27.02 -17.12
N TYR A 36 -13.19 -27.47 -18.29
CA TYR A 36 -13.97 -28.33 -19.20
C TYR A 36 -13.36 -29.72 -19.39
N GLY A 37 -12.22 -30.02 -18.76
CA GLY A 37 -11.59 -31.34 -18.81
C GLY A 37 -11.06 -31.73 -20.21
N VAL A 38 -10.84 -30.75 -21.10
CA VAL A 38 -10.28 -31.00 -22.43
C VAL A 38 -8.78 -31.22 -22.28
N GLY A 39 -8.28 -32.42 -22.58
CA GLY A 39 -6.87 -32.79 -22.36
C GLY A 39 -5.87 -31.75 -22.85
N GLN A 40 -4.81 -31.50 -22.08
CA GLN A 40 -3.76 -30.54 -22.43
C GLN A 40 -3.11 -30.93 -23.76
N VAL A 41 -2.97 -29.96 -24.67
CA VAL A 41 -2.08 -30.11 -25.83
C VAL A 41 -0.65 -30.14 -25.32
N ALA A 42 0.03 -31.27 -25.51
CA ALA A 42 1.41 -31.48 -25.07
C ALA A 42 2.32 -30.36 -25.57
N GLY A 43 2.98 -29.64 -24.65
CA GLY A 43 4.00 -28.63 -24.97
C GLY A 43 3.66 -27.18 -24.63
N THR A 44 2.46 -26.87 -24.14
CA THR A 44 2.09 -25.51 -23.69
C THR A 44 1.55 -25.53 -22.26
N ALA A 45 2.43 -25.63 -21.27
CA ALA A 45 2.02 -25.43 -19.88
C ALA A 45 1.56 -23.96 -19.75
N PRO A 46 0.30 -23.69 -19.36
CA PRO A 46 -0.14 -22.33 -19.19
C PRO A 46 0.66 -21.69 -18.05
N VAL A 47 1.20 -20.49 -18.27
CA VAL A 47 1.78 -19.66 -17.21
C VAL A 47 0.60 -19.04 -16.44
N LEU A 48 -0.17 -19.90 -15.79
CA LEU A 48 -1.23 -19.49 -14.89
C LEU A 48 -0.67 -19.47 -13.47
N GLU A 49 -0.93 -18.38 -12.77
CA GLU A 49 -0.58 -18.30 -11.37
C GLU A 49 -1.27 -19.41 -10.56
N SER A 50 -0.51 -20.11 -9.70
CA SER A 50 -1.01 -21.29 -8.98
C SER A 50 -2.26 -21.05 -8.13
N TRP A 51 -2.47 -19.81 -7.69
CA TRP A 51 -3.65 -19.45 -6.90
C TRP A 51 -4.93 -19.36 -7.73
N ILE A 52 -4.82 -19.04 -9.03
CA ILE A 52 -5.97 -19.00 -9.94
C ILE A 52 -6.52 -20.41 -10.09
N GLU A 53 -5.64 -21.38 -10.36
CA GLU A 53 -6.00 -22.79 -10.47
C GLU A 53 -6.68 -23.30 -9.19
N ARG A 54 -6.09 -23.01 -8.00
CA ARG A 54 -6.71 -23.36 -6.72
C ARG A 54 -8.10 -22.74 -6.55
N SER A 55 -8.27 -21.47 -6.93
CA SER A 55 -9.56 -20.78 -6.85
C SER A 55 -10.60 -21.37 -7.81
N TRP A 56 -10.20 -21.72 -9.03
CA TRP A 56 -11.07 -22.41 -10.00
C TRP A 56 -11.50 -23.78 -9.49
N GLN A 57 -10.56 -24.57 -8.95
CA GLN A 57 -10.87 -25.87 -8.34
C GLN A 57 -11.85 -25.72 -7.16
N ARG A 58 -11.67 -24.71 -6.30
CA ARG A 58 -12.64 -24.42 -5.21
C ARG A 58 -14.03 -24.06 -5.76
N CYS A 59 -14.10 -23.28 -6.83
CA CYS A 59 -15.38 -22.94 -7.47
C CYS A 59 -16.08 -24.18 -8.05
N LEU A 60 -15.34 -25.04 -8.75
CA LEU A 60 -15.85 -26.30 -9.28
C LEU A 60 -16.30 -27.26 -8.16
N ALA A 61 -15.52 -27.38 -7.09
CA ALA A 61 -15.86 -28.21 -5.94
C ALA A 61 -17.14 -27.73 -5.22
N ARG A 62 -17.47 -26.44 -5.32
CA ARG A 62 -18.72 -25.84 -4.82
C ARG A 62 -19.89 -25.97 -5.82
N GLY A 63 -19.70 -26.67 -6.93
CA GLY A 63 -20.74 -26.90 -7.94
C GLY A 63 -21.03 -25.70 -8.85
N LYS A 64 -20.19 -24.65 -8.83
CA LYS A 64 -20.35 -23.49 -9.72
C LYS A 64 -19.98 -23.86 -11.15
N LYS A 65 -20.67 -23.24 -12.12
CA LYS A 65 -20.38 -23.40 -13.56
C LYS A 65 -19.98 -22.06 -14.19
N PRO A 66 -18.97 -22.00 -15.08
CA PRO A 66 -18.53 -20.74 -15.71
C PRO A 66 -19.63 -19.98 -16.46
N GLU A 67 -20.62 -20.67 -17.01
CA GLU A 67 -21.76 -20.11 -17.77
C GLU A 67 -22.93 -19.66 -16.89
N GLN A 68 -22.88 -19.95 -15.59
CA GLN A 68 -23.98 -19.62 -14.68
C GLN A 68 -24.20 -18.10 -14.65
N GLU A 69 -25.48 -17.70 -14.61
CA GLU A 69 -25.83 -16.29 -14.45
C GLU A 69 -25.38 -15.78 -13.07
N LEU A 70 -24.71 -14.63 -13.08
CA LEU A 70 -24.20 -13.99 -11.89
C LEU A 70 -25.25 -13.03 -11.32
N ILE A 71 -25.72 -13.34 -10.13
CA ILE A 71 -26.58 -12.46 -9.34
C ILE A 71 -25.71 -11.81 -8.28
N PHE A 72 -25.57 -10.49 -8.36
CA PHE A 72 -24.88 -9.71 -7.32
C PHE A 72 -25.86 -9.49 -6.16
N GLU A 73 -25.76 -10.36 -5.16
CA GLU A 73 -26.62 -10.28 -3.98
C GLU A 73 -26.29 -9.02 -3.18
N MET A 74 -27.32 -8.19 -3.00
CA MET A 74 -27.28 -7.09 -2.04
C MET A 74 -27.70 -7.66 -0.69
N LEU A 75 -26.92 -7.41 0.36
CA LEU A 75 -27.37 -7.68 1.72
C LEU A 75 -28.66 -6.90 2.00
N ALA A 76 -29.57 -7.46 2.80
CA ALA A 76 -30.94 -6.97 2.98
C ALA A 76 -31.06 -5.42 3.08
N PRO A 77 -32.17 -4.79 2.64
CA PRO A 77 -32.28 -3.32 2.50
C PRO A 77 -31.98 -2.45 3.74
N GLN A 78 -31.96 -3.02 4.94
CA GLN A 78 -31.63 -2.34 6.20
C GLN A 78 -30.11 -2.31 6.52
N THR A 79 -29.28 -2.81 5.60
CA THR A 79 -27.87 -3.14 5.84
C THR A 79 -26.85 -2.06 5.45
N PRO A 80 -27.05 -1.13 4.49
CA PRO A 80 -25.99 -0.19 4.08
C PRO A 80 -25.45 0.65 5.23
N ARG A 81 -26.33 1.27 6.04
CA ARG A 81 -25.92 2.03 7.22
C ARG A 81 -25.23 1.18 8.27
N ARG A 82 -25.74 -0.04 8.54
CA ARG A 82 -25.11 -0.95 9.50
C ARG A 82 -23.75 -1.45 9.03
N THR A 83 -23.58 -1.67 7.73
CA THR A 83 -22.31 -2.01 7.10
C THR A 83 -21.35 -0.84 7.19
N GLU A 84 -21.78 0.38 6.87
CA GLU A 84 -20.97 1.59 7.01
C GLU A 84 -20.56 1.84 8.47
N GLU A 85 -21.47 1.67 9.42
CA GLU A 85 -21.22 1.80 10.87
C GLU A 85 -20.22 0.73 11.36
N ALA A 86 -20.44 -0.53 10.99
CA ALA A 86 -19.57 -1.64 11.38
C ALA A 86 -18.15 -1.52 10.78
N ASN A 87 -18.02 -0.85 9.64
CA ASN A 87 -16.75 -0.66 8.93
C ASN A 87 -16.25 0.79 9.01
N HIS A 88 -16.78 1.59 9.94
CA HIS A 88 -16.53 3.02 10.01
C HIS A 88 -15.03 3.34 10.14
N GLY A 89 -14.31 2.62 11.00
CA GLY A 89 -12.87 2.81 11.17
C GLY A 89 -12.07 2.58 9.88
N LEU A 90 -12.42 1.54 9.11
CA LEU A 90 -11.81 1.22 7.83
C LEU A 90 -12.12 2.28 6.77
N VAL A 91 -13.40 2.68 6.65
CA VAL A 91 -13.83 3.70 5.68
C VAL A 91 -13.17 5.06 5.99
N GLN A 92 -13.10 5.45 7.27
CA GLN A 92 -12.45 6.70 7.69
C GLN A 92 -10.95 6.69 7.37
N ALA A 93 -10.25 5.58 7.66
CA ALA A 93 -8.83 5.44 7.34
C ALA A 93 -8.57 5.44 5.82
N ALA A 94 -9.46 4.83 5.04
CA ALA A 94 -9.28 4.66 3.61
C ALA A 94 -9.61 5.90 2.77
N ARG A 95 -10.57 6.73 3.21
CA ARG A 95 -11.13 7.84 2.43
C ARG A 95 -10.06 8.77 1.80
N PRO A 96 -9.05 9.28 2.54
CA PRO A 96 -8.04 10.17 1.95
C PRO A 96 -7.16 9.47 0.90
N VAL A 97 -6.92 8.17 1.08
CA VAL A 97 -6.13 7.35 0.14
C VAL A 97 -6.95 7.09 -1.12
N LEU A 98 -8.22 6.72 -0.97
CA LEU A 98 -9.14 6.49 -2.08
C LEU A 98 -9.32 7.74 -2.94
N GLU A 99 -9.43 8.93 -2.34
CA GLU A 99 -9.52 10.19 -3.08
C GLU A 99 -8.27 10.47 -3.93
N LYS A 100 -7.08 10.29 -3.36
CA LYS A 100 -5.81 10.43 -4.09
C LYS A 100 -5.67 9.39 -5.19
N LEU A 101 -6.05 8.15 -4.90
CA LEU A 101 -6.01 7.04 -5.85
C LEU A 101 -6.96 7.27 -7.02
N GLY A 102 -8.19 7.71 -6.75
CA GLY A 102 -9.19 8.06 -7.76
C GLY A 102 -8.69 9.17 -8.70
N GLN A 103 -7.96 10.16 -8.18
CA GLN A 103 -7.31 11.19 -9.01
C GLN A 103 -6.17 10.61 -9.87
N ALA A 104 -5.33 9.74 -9.31
CA ALA A 104 -4.21 9.13 -10.02
C ALA A 104 -4.66 8.24 -11.20
N ILE A 105 -5.81 7.57 -11.06
CA ILE A 105 -6.33 6.62 -12.07
C ILE A 105 -7.47 7.20 -12.93
N ALA A 106 -7.83 8.48 -12.76
CA ALA A 106 -9.00 9.08 -13.39
C ALA A 106 -9.11 8.85 -14.91
N ASN A 107 -8.00 8.80 -15.63
CA ASN A 107 -7.98 8.66 -17.10
C ASN A 107 -7.72 7.22 -17.60
N THR A 108 -7.81 6.21 -16.73
CA THR A 108 -7.43 4.83 -17.09
C THR A 108 -8.62 3.87 -17.25
N ARG A 109 -9.86 4.33 -17.00
CA ARG A 109 -11.09 3.50 -16.87
C ARG A 109 -11.09 2.54 -15.68
N TYR A 110 -10.15 2.70 -14.76
CA TYR A 110 -10.14 1.98 -13.49
C TYR A 110 -10.82 2.82 -12.40
N PHE A 111 -11.42 2.13 -11.45
CA PHE A 111 -11.97 2.71 -10.22
C PHE A 111 -11.61 1.80 -9.05
N ALA A 112 -11.68 2.36 -7.84
CA ALA A 112 -11.37 1.67 -6.60
C ALA A 112 -12.64 1.14 -5.94
N ILE A 113 -12.58 -0.11 -5.48
CA ILE A 113 -13.58 -0.73 -4.59
C ILE A 113 -12.87 -1.09 -3.29
N LEU A 114 -13.44 -0.67 -2.16
CA LEU A 114 -13.03 -1.10 -0.83
C LEU A 114 -14.05 -2.11 -0.31
N THR A 115 -13.57 -3.25 0.17
CA THR A 115 -14.40 -4.26 0.82
C THR A 115 -13.94 -4.56 2.23
N ASN A 116 -14.85 -5.05 3.08
CA ASN A 116 -14.49 -5.61 4.37
C ASN A 116 -13.92 -7.03 4.24
N ALA A 117 -13.52 -7.64 5.36
CA ALA A 117 -12.93 -8.98 5.41
C ALA A 117 -13.81 -10.10 4.84
N HIS A 118 -15.13 -9.85 4.71
CA HIS A 118 -16.09 -10.80 4.14
C HIS A 118 -16.32 -10.59 2.64
N GLY A 119 -15.66 -9.61 2.01
CA GLY A 119 -15.84 -9.29 0.59
C GLY A 119 -17.06 -8.41 0.30
N VAL A 120 -17.65 -7.79 1.33
CA VAL A 120 -18.78 -6.85 1.17
C VAL A 120 -18.25 -5.47 0.85
N VAL A 121 -18.80 -4.82 -0.17
CA VAL A 121 -18.42 -3.44 -0.57
C VAL A 121 -18.78 -2.44 0.52
N VAL A 122 -17.81 -1.65 0.96
CA VAL A 122 -17.96 -0.63 2.02
C VAL A 122 -17.65 0.80 1.56
N ASP A 123 -16.85 0.98 0.51
CA ASP A 123 -16.63 2.28 -0.12
C ASP A 123 -16.19 2.12 -1.58
N VAL A 124 -16.39 3.14 -2.40
CA VAL A 124 -15.99 3.16 -3.81
C VAL A 124 -15.49 4.55 -4.23
N ASN A 125 -14.47 4.62 -5.10
CA ASN A 125 -13.92 5.90 -5.57
C ASN A 125 -13.42 5.82 -7.02
N GLY A 126 -13.42 6.93 -7.74
CA GLY A 126 -12.96 7.03 -9.13
C GLY A 126 -14.07 7.41 -10.12
N GLN A 127 -13.75 7.35 -11.42
CA GLN A 127 -14.72 7.65 -12.48
C GLN A 127 -15.64 6.46 -12.73
N ILE A 128 -16.75 6.41 -12.01
CA ILE A 128 -17.73 5.31 -12.04
C ILE A 128 -18.89 5.70 -12.97
N ASP A 129 -18.94 5.13 -14.18
CA ASP A 129 -20.11 5.27 -15.06
C ASP A 129 -21.22 4.30 -14.65
N ARG A 130 -22.14 4.76 -13.80
CA ARG A 130 -23.30 3.97 -13.33
C ARG A 130 -24.32 3.65 -14.43
N ARG A 131 -24.17 4.16 -15.65
CA ARG A 131 -24.99 3.75 -16.79
C ARG A 131 -24.56 2.38 -17.32
N ASP A 132 -23.31 2.00 -17.11
CA ASP A 132 -22.86 0.64 -17.37
C ASP A 132 -23.33 -0.27 -16.22
N ARG A 133 -24.27 -1.16 -16.52
CA ARG A 133 -24.84 -2.12 -15.56
C ARG A 133 -23.75 -2.97 -14.89
N ARG A 134 -22.65 -3.27 -15.59
CA ARG A 134 -21.53 -4.06 -15.06
C ARG A 134 -20.85 -3.33 -13.89
N VAL A 135 -20.61 -2.03 -14.07
CA VAL A 135 -20.02 -1.15 -13.05
C VAL A 135 -21.00 -0.92 -11.91
N ASP A 136 -22.26 -0.61 -12.23
CA ASP A 136 -23.27 -0.29 -11.22
C ASP A 136 -23.54 -1.45 -10.26
N LEU A 137 -23.50 -2.70 -10.74
CA LEU A 137 -23.74 -3.87 -9.89
C LEU A 137 -22.64 -4.10 -8.83
N ILE A 138 -21.38 -3.83 -9.17
CA ILE A 138 -20.23 -4.11 -8.29
C ILE A 138 -19.79 -2.92 -7.44
N THR A 139 -20.37 -1.73 -7.65
CA THR A 139 -20.01 -0.50 -6.94
C THR A 139 -21.04 -0.06 -5.89
N ARG A 140 -22.10 -0.84 -5.69
CA ARG A 140 -23.10 -0.56 -4.66
C ARG A 140 -22.60 -1.02 -3.30
N ILE A 141 -22.64 -0.12 -2.32
CA ILE A 141 -22.34 -0.43 -0.92
C ILE A 141 -23.26 -1.54 -0.42
N GLY A 142 -22.69 -2.55 0.24
CA GLY A 142 -23.40 -3.70 0.79
C GLY A 142 -23.57 -4.89 -0.16
N VAL A 143 -23.04 -4.82 -1.39
CA VAL A 143 -22.98 -5.98 -2.30
C VAL A 143 -21.91 -6.96 -1.84
N ASP A 144 -22.23 -8.25 -1.85
CA ASP A 144 -21.28 -9.33 -1.58
C ASP A 144 -20.51 -9.74 -2.84
N LEU A 145 -19.21 -9.45 -2.83
CA LEU A 145 -18.24 -9.80 -3.87
C LEU A 145 -17.25 -10.90 -3.42
N SER A 146 -17.61 -11.69 -2.42
CA SER A 146 -16.83 -12.84 -1.96
C SER A 146 -16.68 -13.92 -3.04
N GLU A 147 -15.68 -14.79 -2.91
CA GLU A 147 -15.51 -15.94 -3.82
C GLU A 147 -16.74 -16.87 -3.82
N GLN A 148 -17.45 -16.94 -2.67
CA GLN A 148 -18.68 -17.70 -2.54
C GLN A 148 -19.83 -17.11 -3.35
N SER A 149 -19.91 -15.78 -3.48
CA SER A 149 -20.89 -15.10 -4.32
C SER A 149 -20.44 -15.09 -5.79
N VAL A 150 -19.31 -14.43 -6.09
CA VAL A 150 -18.92 -14.07 -7.47
C VAL A 150 -17.78 -14.91 -8.06
N GLY A 151 -17.37 -15.99 -7.39
CA GLY A 151 -16.34 -16.90 -7.90
C GLY A 151 -14.94 -16.28 -7.87
N THR A 152 -14.03 -16.77 -8.71
CA THR A 152 -12.67 -16.25 -8.78
C THR A 152 -12.66 -14.81 -9.28
N THR A 153 -12.33 -13.89 -8.37
CA THR A 153 -12.12 -12.45 -8.57
C THR A 153 -10.89 -12.00 -7.78
N ALA A 154 -10.35 -10.81 -8.08
CA ALA A 154 -9.29 -10.22 -7.26
C ALA A 154 -9.68 -10.09 -5.78
N ILE A 155 -10.95 -9.73 -5.52
CA ILE A 155 -11.51 -9.58 -4.17
C ILE A 155 -11.44 -10.90 -3.41
N GLY A 156 -12.07 -11.95 -3.94
CA GLY A 156 -12.08 -13.26 -3.29
C GLY A 156 -10.69 -13.87 -3.15
N ALA A 157 -9.82 -13.69 -4.15
CA ALA A 157 -8.47 -14.20 -4.14
C ALA A 157 -7.57 -13.49 -3.13
N ALA A 158 -7.60 -12.15 -3.06
CA ALA A 158 -6.81 -11.39 -2.09
C ALA A 158 -7.21 -11.72 -0.65
N LEU A 159 -8.52 -11.85 -0.38
CA LEU A 159 -9.04 -12.22 0.95
C LEU A 159 -8.71 -13.66 1.33
N THR A 160 -8.65 -14.59 0.36
CA THR A 160 -8.34 -16.01 0.62
C THR A 160 -6.85 -16.25 0.78
N GLU A 161 -6.06 -15.67 -0.11
CA GLU A 161 -4.62 -15.93 -0.20
C GLU A 161 -3.80 -14.94 0.65
N LEU A 162 -4.45 -13.92 1.25
CA LEU A 162 -3.84 -12.86 2.07
C LEU A 162 -2.64 -12.23 1.39
N ARG A 163 -2.75 -12.03 0.08
CA ARG A 163 -1.70 -11.46 -0.76
C ARG A 163 -2.30 -10.64 -1.90
N SER A 164 -1.51 -9.71 -2.38
CA SER A 164 -1.81 -8.93 -3.59
C SER A 164 -1.93 -9.83 -4.82
N VAL A 165 -2.91 -9.57 -5.68
CA VAL A 165 -3.17 -10.35 -6.90
C VAL A 165 -3.48 -9.45 -8.10
N TRP A 166 -3.26 -9.99 -9.30
CA TRP A 166 -3.68 -9.39 -10.57
C TRP A 166 -4.49 -10.42 -11.35
N LEU A 167 -5.64 -10.00 -11.89
CA LEU A 167 -6.49 -10.81 -12.74
C LEU A 167 -6.84 -10.05 -14.01
N HIS A 168 -6.84 -10.77 -15.12
CA HIS A 168 -7.21 -10.24 -16.41
C HIS A 168 -8.22 -11.15 -17.11
N ARG A 169 -9.40 -10.60 -17.40
CA ARG A 169 -10.42 -11.18 -18.27
C ARG A 169 -10.74 -12.64 -17.93
N GLY A 170 -10.34 -13.58 -18.78
CA GLY A 170 -10.62 -15.01 -18.66
C GLY A 170 -9.99 -15.70 -17.44
N GLU A 171 -9.18 -15.00 -16.64
CA GLU A 171 -8.73 -15.48 -15.34
C GLU A 171 -9.85 -15.49 -14.30
N HIS A 172 -10.89 -14.67 -14.49
CA HIS A 172 -12.11 -14.74 -13.70
C HIS A 172 -12.85 -16.05 -13.97
N PHE A 173 -13.45 -16.63 -12.93
CA PHE A 173 -14.12 -17.94 -13.07
C PHE A 173 -15.32 -17.86 -14.01
N PHE A 174 -16.25 -16.94 -13.74
CA PHE A 174 -17.47 -16.78 -14.54
C PHE A 174 -17.22 -16.01 -15.85
N ASN A 175 -17.89 -16.44 -16.91
CA ASN A 175 -17.81 -15.82 -18.23
C ASN A 175 -18.32 -14.36 -18.23
N ALA A 176 -19.30 -14.03 -17.37
CA ALA A 176 -19.82 -12.67 -17.25
C ALA A 176 -18.79 -11.67 -16.66
N ASN A 177 -17.73 -12.17 -16.00
CA ASN A 177 -16.67 -11.34 -15.44
C ASN A 177 -15.48 -11.14 -16.39
N THR A 178 -15.55 -11.68 -17.62
CA THR A 178 -14.44 -11.56 -18.61
C THR A 178 -14.19 -10.14 -19.10
N ALA A 179 -15.12 -9.22 -18.86
CA ALA A 179 -14.94 -7.79 -19.13
C ALA A 179 -14.00 -7.08 -18.13
N TYR A 180 -13.73 -7.70 -16.98
CA TYR A 180 -12.99 -7.07 -15.90
C TYR A 180 -11.49 -7.37 -15.94
N SER A 181 -10.69 -6.39 -15.52
CA SER A 181 -9.30 -6.55 -15.13
C SER A 181 -9.11 -5.91 -13.76
N CYS A 182 -8.52 -6.64 -12.81
CA CYS A 182 -8.58 -6.28 -11.41
C CYS A 182 -7.21 -6.45 -10.74
N ALA A 183 -6.81 -5.45 -9.95
CA ALA A 183 -5.68 -5.53 -9.05
C ALA A 183 -6.18 -5.43 -7.61
N GLY A 184 -5.95 -6.46 -6.80
CA GLY A 184 -6.41 -6.49 -5.42
C GLY A 184 -5.26 -6.58 -4.42
N ALA A 185 -5.37 -5.92 -3.27
CA ALA A 185 -4.48 -6.09 -2.13
C ALA A 185 -5.28 -6.18 -0.82
N PRO A 186 -4.98 -7.16 0.06
CA PRO A 186 -5.59 -7.24 1.38
C PRO A 186 -5.15 -6.06 2.26
N LEU A 187 -5.96 -5.77 3.26
CA LEU A 187 -5.73 -4.75 4.28
C LEU A 187 -5.70 -5.42 5.64
N PHE A 188 -4.64 -5.20 6.39
CA PHE A 188 -4.51 -5.74 7.74
C PHE A 188 -4.78 -4.68 8.80
N GLY A 189 -5.59 -5.06 9.78
CA GLY A 189 -5.82 -4.28 10.98
C GLY A 189 -4.58 -4.22 11.87
N PRO A 190 -4.58 -3.34 12.88
CA PRO A 190 -3.44 -3.20 13.78
C PRO A 190 -3.19 -4.43 14.67
N ASP A 191 -4.21 -5.27 14.86
CA ASP A 191 -4.17 -6.59 15.48
C ASP A 191 -3.52 -7.67 14.58
N GLY A 192 -3.36 -7.36 13.29
CA GLY A 192 -2.79 -8.25 12.27
C GLY A 192 -3.84 -9.13 11.58
N GLU A 193 -5.11 -8.99 11.93
CA GLU A 193 -6.20 -9.67 11.23
C GLU A 193 -6.53 -8.95 9.92
N CYS A 194 -7.08 -9.67 8.95
CA CYS A 194 -7.54 -9.07 7.71
C CYS A 194 -8.77 -8.19 7.99
N ALA A 195 -8.64 -6.88 7.83
CA ALA A 195 -9.74 -5.92 7.98
C ALA A 195 -10.60 -5.81 6.71
N GLY A 196 -10.01 -6.12 5.56
CA GLY A 196 -10.67 -6.00 4.26
C GLY A 196 -9.70 -6.11 3.10
N MET A 197 -10.10 -5.60 1.94
CA MET A 197 -9.19 -5.48 0.80
C MET A 197 -9.56 -4.28 -0.07
N LEU A 198 -8.54 -3.75 -0.76
CA LEU A 198 -8.66 -2.72 -1.78
C LEU A 198 -8.52 -3.36 -3.15
N ASP A 199 -9.43 -3.04 -4.05
CA ASP A 199 -9.43 -3.48 -5.44
C ASP A 199 -9.43 -2.30 -6.42
N LEU A 200 -8.68 -2.43 -7.51
CA LEU A 200 -8.72 -1.55 -8.67
C LEU A 200 -9.31 -2.31 -9.84
N THR A 201 -10.58 -2.07 -10.14
CA THR A 201 -11.31 -2.71 -11.25
C THR A 201 -11.34 -1.81 -12.48
N GLY A 202 -11.02 -2.37 -13.63
CA GLY A 202 -11.23 -1.76 -14.95
C GLY A 202 -12.20 -2.59 -15.80
N VAL A 203 -13.08 -1.91 -16.54
CA VAL A 203 -14.05 -2.54 -17.46
C VAL A 203 -13.64 -2.29 -18.90
N ASP A 204 -13.49 -3.38 -19.67
CA ASP A 204 -12.97 -3.36 -21.06
C ASP A 204 -11.68 -2.52 -21.17
N ALA A 205 -10.90 -2.51 -20.09
CA ALA A 205 -9.72 -1.69 -19.96
C ALA A 205 -8.50 -2.37 -20.61
N VAL A 206 -7.50 -1.55 -20.93
CA VAL A 206 -6.18 -2.04 -21.31
C VAL A 206 -5.55 -2.72 -20.09
N GLU A 207 -4.85 -3.82 -20.34
CA GLU A 207 -4.10 -4.54 -19.33
C GLU A 207 -3.02 -3.64 -18.73
N ARG A 208 -2.97 -3.53 -17.40
CA ARG A 208 -2.03 -2.69 -16.65
C ARG A 208 -1.53 -3.40 -15.40
N PRO A 209 -0.64 -4.41 -15.52
CA PRO A 209 -0.13 -5.16 -14.37
C PRO A 209 0.56 -4.27 -13.32
N GLU A 210 1.05 -3.10 -13.71
CA GLU A 210 1.64 -2.10 -12.80
C GLU A 210 0.66 -1.64 -11.70
N LEU A 211 -0.66 -1.75 -11.93
CA LEU A 211 -1.68 -1.41 -10.94
C LEU A 211 -1.62 -2.30 -9.69
N LYS A 212 -1.03 -3.50 -9.79
CA LYS A 212 -0.75 -4.35 -8.63
C LYS A 212 0.16 -3.65 -7.61
N HIS A 213 1.19 -2.96 -8.09
CA HIS A 213 2.08 -2.20 -7.21
C HIS A 213 1.38 -0.98 -6.60
N LEU A 214 0.56 -0.28 -7.40
CA LEU A 214 -0.19 0.88 -6.94
C LEU A 214 -1.20 0.51 -5.83
N VAL A 215 -1.92 -0.60 -5.99
CA VAL A 215 -2.89 -1.07 -5.00
C VAL A 215 -2.19 -1.55 -3.72
N GLU A 216 -1.02 -2.21 -3.82
CA GLU A 216 -0.20 -2.58 -2.66
C GLU A 216 0.29 -1.35 -1.87
N GLN A 217 0.77 -0.32 -2.57
CA GLN A 217 1.19 0.92 -1.93
C GLN A 217 0.01 1.62 -1.24
N SER A 218 -1.13 1.69 -1.94
CA SER A 218 -2.35 2.31 -1.39
C SER A 218 -2.86 1.54 -0.18
N ALA A 219 -2.86 0.20 -0.23
CA ALA A 219 -3.22 -0.66 0.89
C ALA A 219 -2.36 -0.37 2.11
N ARG A 220 -1.03 -0.25 1.95
CA ARG A 220 -0.12 0.11 3.03
C ARG A 220 -0.43 1.48 3.65
N SER A 221 -0.75 2.48 2.84
CA SER A 221 -1.13 3.80 3.37
C SER A 221 -2.44 3.72 4.20
N ILE A 222 -3.39 2.88 3.79
CA ILE A 222 -4.64 2.63 4.54
C ILE A 222 -4.34 1.89 5.85
N GLU A 223 -3.51 0.86 5.83
CA GLU A 223 -3.07 0.11 7.03
C GLU A 223 -2.36 1.01 8.03
N ASN A 224 -1.48 1.89 7.55
CA ASN A 224 -0.83 2.88 8.40
C ASN A 224 -1.86 3.83 9.02
N ALA A 225 -2.84 4.32 8.24
CA ALA A 225 -3.90 5.17 8.76
C ALA A 225 -4.78 4.44 9.81
N LEU A 226 -5.09 3.17 9.60
CA LEU A 226 -5.76 2.32 10.61
C LEU A 226 -4.97 2.25 11.91
N MET A 227 -3.65 2.06 11.80
CA MET A 227 -2.73 1.98 12.95
C MET A 227 -2.68 3.30 13.73
N LEU A 228 -2.56 4.42 13.02
CA LEU A 228 -2.44 5.76 13.61
C LEU A 228 -3.75 6.28 14.22
N ASN A 229 -4.91 5.77 13.78
CA ASN A 229 -6.21 6.12 14.34
C ASN A 229 -6.51 5.42 15.67
N GLN A 230 -5.70 4.43 16.08
CA GLN A 230 -5.86 3.77 17.37
C GLN A 230 -5.33 4.63 18.52
N PRO A 231 -5.93 4.54 19.72
CA PRO A 231 -5.35 5.15 20.91
C PRO A 231 -3.99 4.51 21.24
N HIS A 232 -2.98 5.36 21.42
CA HIS A 232 -1.64 4.95 21.80
C HIS A 232 -0.95 6.09 22.54
N ARG A 233 -0.04 5.75 23.46
CA ARG A 233 0.78 6.75 24.18
C ARG A 233 2.10 7.01 23.46
N LEU A 234 2.62 6.00 22.78
CA LEU A 234 3.86 6.10 22.02
C LEU A 234 3.72 5.33 20.70
N LEU A 235 4.06 5.98 19.59
CA LEU A 235 4.27 5.35 18.29
C LEU A 235 5.77 5.15 18.08
N LEU A 236 6.17 3.94 17.76
CA LEU A 236 7.52 3.63 17.28
C LEU A 236 7.48 3.49 15.76
N ARG A 237 8.22 4.35 15.06
CA ARG A 237 8.55 4.14 13.65
C ARG A 237 9.87 3.39 13.55
N LEU A 238 9.89 2.29 12.82
CA LEU A 238 11.01 1.37 12.70
C LEU A 238 11.47 1.26 11.26
N ASN A 239 12.78 1.24 11.07
CA ASN A 239 13.38 1.00 9.77
C ASN A 239 14.77 0.34 9.94
N TRP A 240 15.26 -0.36 8.92
CA TRP A 240 16.63 -0.90 8.91
C TRP A 240 17.68 0.21 8.77
N SER A 241 17.31 1.37 8.23
CA SER A 241 18.18 2.54 8.06
C SER A 241 17.53 3.80 8.63
N SER A 242 18.29 4.58 9.40
CA SER A 242 17.80 5.82 10.03
C SER A 242 17.45 6.95 9.04
N ARG A 243 17.91 6.87 7.78
CA ARG A 243 17.76 7.96 6.80
C ARG A 243 16.37 8.07 6.16
N CYS A 244 15.49 7.09 6.37
CA CYS A 244 14.19 6.99 5.69
C CYS A 244 12.99 6.96 6.65
N LEU A 245 13.21 7.16 7.95
CA LEU A 245 12.12 7.22 8.93
C LEU A 245 11.25 8.46 8.68
N GLY A 246 9.95 8.27 8.54
CA GLY A 246 8.99 9.30 8.15
C GLY A 246 8.08 8.89 6.98
N GLU A 247 8.39 7.79 6.29
CA GLU A 247 7.68 7.34 5.08
C GLU A 247 6.66 6.22 5.35
N ASP A 248 5.78 5.96 4.37
CA ASP A 248 4.79 4.87 4.42
C ASP A 248 5.42 3.46 4.46
N THR A 249 6.73 3.36 4.22
CA THR A 249 7.51 2.12 4.24
C THR A 249 8.01 1.73 5.64
N ASP A 250 7.78 2.56 6.65
CA ASP A 250 8.20 2.27 8.02
C ASP A 250 7.38 1.15 8.66
N GLY A 251 8.05 0.37 9.51
CA GLY A 251 7.36 -0.45 10.49
C GLY A 251 6.77 0.45 11.57
N LEU A 252 5.49 0.28 11.89
CA LEU A 252 4.82 1.05 12.94
C LEU A 252 4.42 0.12 14.07
N ILE A 253 4.75 0.49 15.32
CA ILE A 253 4.28 -0.17 16.54
C ILE A 253 3.68 0.87 17.48
N CYS A 254 2.44 0.66 17.92
CA CYS A 254 1.80 1.48 18.95
C CYS A 254 1.93 0.82 20.32
N LEU A 255 2.25 1.64 21.34
CA LEU A 255 2.36 1.23 22.74
C LEU A 255 1.40 2.04 23.62
N ASP A 256 0.92 1.42 24.70
CA ASP A 256 0.23 2.11 25.80
C ASP A 256 1.23 2.79 26.77
N ALA A 257 0.75 3.32 27.91
CA ALA A 257 1.60 4.04 28.86
C ALA A 257 2.63 3.14 29.56
N ASP A 258 2.33 1.85 29.66
CA ASP A 258 3.09 0.87 30.42
C ASP A 258 4.02 0.06 29.51
N GLY A 259 4.00 0.29 28.19
CA GLY A 259 4.89 -0.35 27.22
C GLY A 259 4.29 -1.59 26.55
N TRP A 260 3.01 -1.88 26.72
CA TRP A 260 2.33 -2.97 26.02
C TRP A 260 2.00 -2.60 24.58
N VAL A 261 2.18 -3.55 23.67
CA VAL A 261 1.85 -3.35 22.26
C VAL A 261 0.33 -3.34 22.07
N THR A 262 -0.17 -2.22 21.55
CA THR A 262 -1.59 -2.05 21.20
C THR A 262 -1.86 -2.21 19.70
N GLY A 263 -0.81 -2.22 18.86
CA GLY A 263 -0.94 -2.51 17.44
C GLY A 263 0.38 -2.50 16.70
N ALA A 264 0.43 -3.18 15.56
CA ALA A 264 1.57 -3.17 14.66
C ALA A 264 1.13 -3.33 13.20
N ASN A 265 1.70 -2.51 12.31
CA ASN A 265 1.44 -2.64 10.88
C ASN A 265 2.16 -3.89 10.29
N PRO A 266 1.80 -4.34 9.07
CA PRO A 266 2.44 -5.51 8.47
C PRO A 266 3.95 -5.40 8.32
N VAL A 267 4.47 -4.21 8.04
CA VAL A 267 5.92 -3.98 7.91
C VAL A 267 6.65 -4.24 9.23
N ALA A 268 6.13 -3.73 10.36
CA ALA A 268 6.71 -3.99 11.67
C ALA A 268 6.69 -5.49 12.01
N ARG A 269 5.63 -6.20 11.64
CA ARG A 269 5.51 -7.66 11.83
C ARG A 269 6.55 -8.44 11.03
N LEU A 270 6.93 -7.97 9.84
CA LEU A 270 8.04 -8.54 9.06
C LEU A 270 9.41 -8.24 9.67
N MET A 271 9.59 -7.06 10.27
CA MET A 271 10.86 -6.67 10.91
C MET A 271 11.07 -7.34 12.27
N VAL A 272 9.98 -7.55 13.02
CA VAL A 272 9.99 -8.07 14.40
C VAL A 272 9.13 -9.32 14.47
N ALA A 273 9.75 -10.48 14.24
CA ALA A 273 9.07 -11.77 14.12
C ALA A 273 8.17 -12.12 15.32
N ALA A 274 8.53 -11.70 16.54
CA ALA A 274 7.72 -11.94 17.74
C ALA A 274 6.30 -11.35 17.65
N LEU A 275 6.08 -10.33 16.81
CA LEU A 275 4.74 -9.77 16.56
C LEU A 275 3.85 -10.67 15.70
N THR A 276 4.42 -11.59 14.89
CA THR A 276 3.64 -12.46 13.99
C THR A 276 2.84 -13.54 14.72
N GLY A 277 3.22 -13.88 15.96
CA GLY A 277 2.53 -14.88 16.79
C GLY A 277 1.16 -14.46 17.34
N THR A 278 0.70 -13.24 17.03
CA THR A 278 -0.58 -12.69 17.53
C THR A 278 -1.77 -12.89 16.57
N SER A 279 -1.56 -13.32 15.32
CA SER A 279 -2.63 -13.49 14.30
C SER A 279 -2.97 -14.95 13.99
N GLY A 280 -2.84 -15.84 14.97
CA GLY A 280 -3.18 -17.25 14.82
C GLY A 280 -4.54 -17.56 15.44
N LYS A 281 -5.49 -18.04 14.63
CA LYS A 281 -6.81 -18.62 14.99
C LYS A 281 -6.75 -19.74 16.04
N THR A 282 -6.34 -19.41 17.25
CA THR A 282 -6.62 -20.18 18.45
C THR A 282 -7.37 -19.24 19.40
N SER A 283 -8.45 -19.74 19.97
CA SER A 283 -9.46 -19.04 20.79
C SER A 283 -8.94 -18.46 22.12
N LYS A 284 -7.67 -18.05 22.20
CA LYS A 284 -7.12 -17.28 23.32
C LYS A 284 -6.63 -15.97 22.73
N SER A 285 -7.12 -14.84 23.24
CA SER A 285 -6.64 -13.51 22.88
C SER A 285 -5.13 -13.54 22.65
N PRO A 286 -4.61 -12.88 21.59
CA PRO A 286 -3.17 -12.75 21.42
C PRO A 286 -2.58 -12.34 22.76
N ALA A 287 -1.67 -13.14 23.30
CA ALA A 287 -1.02 -12.83 24.56
C ALA A 287 -0.47 -11.42 24.42
N ALA A 288 -0.84 -10.51 25.34
CA ALA A 288 -0.34 -9.15 25.31
C ALA A 288 1.19 -9.23 25.32
N ILE A 289 1.84 -8.59 24.35
CA ILE A 289 3.30 -8.59 24.23
C ILE A 289 3.79 -7.26 24.77
N HIS A 290 4.73 -7.31 25.73
CA HIS A 290 5.40 -6.11 26.19
C HIS A 290 6.56 -5.76 25.26
N CYS A 291 6.80 -4.47 24.98
CA CYS A 291 7.84 -4.08 24.04
C CYS A 291 9.27 -4.47 24.49
N SER A 292 9.50 -4.71 25.78
CA SER A 292 10.77 -5.28 26.29
C SER A 292 11.01 -6.73 25.86
N GLU A 293 9.97 -7.46 25.47
CA GLU A 293 10.09 -8.79 24.84
C GLU A 293 10.50 -8.69 23.37
N LEU A 294 10.32 -7.53 22.76
CA LEU A 294 10.67 -7.25 21.37
C LEU A 294 12.08 -6.65 21.26
N LEU A 295 12.32 -5.63 22.08
CA LEU A 295 13.51 -4.78 22.04
C LEU A 295 14.38 -5.08 23.26
N ALA A 296 15.68 -5.29 23.03
CA ALA A 296 16.66 -5.55 24.09
C ALA A 296 17.15 -4.25 24.75
N ILE A 297 16.23 -3.37 25.14
CA ILE A 297 16.45 -2.14 25.90
C ILE A 297 15.33 -1.93 26.93
N PRO A 298 15.59 -1.21 28.04
CA PRO A 298 14.53 -0.73 28.92
C PRO A 298 13.52 0.11 28.14
N PHE A 299 12.22 -0.18 28.30
CA PHE A 299 11.19 0.47 27.50
C PHE A 299 11.05 1.96 27.81
N GLU A 300 11.40 2.37 29.03
CA GLU A 300 11.40 3.75 29.50
C GLU A 300 12.30 4.63 28.62
N MET A 301 13.38 4.07 28.06
CA MET A 301 14.27 4.77 27.13
C MET A 301 13.54 5.22 25.86
N LEU A 302 12.52 4.48 25.42
CA LEU A 302 11.69 4.84 24.27
C LEU A 302 10.83 6.07 24.58
N PHE A 303 10.24 6.10 25.77
CA PHE A 303 9.45 7.24 26.24
C PHE A 303 10.30 8.48 26.50
N ASP A 304 11.50 8.30 27.07
CA ASP A 304 12.49 9.37 27.22
C ASP A 304 12.90 9.97 25.88
N ALA A 305 13.14 9.11 24.87
CA ALA A 305 13.44 9.55 23.52
C ALA A 305 12.26 10.31 22.89
N GLY A 306 11.03 9.83 23.04
CA GLY A 306 9.83 10.54 22.57
C GLY A 306 9.61 11.90 23.25
N ARG A 307 9.97 12.03 24.54
CA ARG A 307 9.96 13.33 25.24
C ARG A 307 10.99 14.29 24.69
N ARG A 308 12.19 13.82 24.33
CA ARG A 308 13.24 14.63 23.69
C ARG A 308 12.84 15.08 22.29
N ASP A 309 12.16 14.23 21.53
CA ASP A 309 11.61 14.57 20.21
C ASP A 309 10.59 15.70 20.30
N ALA A 310 9.67 15.64 21.27
CA ALA A 310 8.69 16.70 21.50
C ALA A 310 9.30 18.09 21.77
N LEU A 311 10.58 18.12 22.20
CA LEU A 311 11.40 19.32 22.42
C LEU A 311 12.19 19.77 21.18
N GLY A 312 12.01 19.13 20.02
CA GLY A 312 12.63 19.50 18.74
C GLY A 312 13.91 18.73 18.39
N TYR A 313 14.29 17.73 19.18
CA TYR A 313 15.46 16.88 18.92
C TYR A 313 15.03 15.58 18.24
N GLN A 314 14.72 15.64 16.94
CA GLN A 314 14.44 14.46 16.12
C GLN A 314 15.70 13.61 15.94
N GLN A 315 15.86 12.60 16.80
CA GLN A 315 16.96 11.66 16.68
C GLN A 315 16.45 10.23 16.78
N ALA A 316 16.57 9.49 15.68
CA ALA A 316 16.38 8.06 15.69
C ALA A 316 17.43 7.41 16.61
N LEU A 317 17.00 6.49 17.46
CA LEU A 317 17.90 5.66 18.25
C LEU A 317 18.05 4.29 17.61
N GLU A 318 19.20 3.66 17.81
CA GLU A 318 19.39 2.27 17.45
C GLU A 318 18.81 1.38 18.55
N VAL A 319 17.91 0.47 18.18
CA VAL A 319 17.26 -0.48 19.08
C VAL A 319 17.66 -1.91 18.70
N PRO A 320 18.36 -2.65 19.57
CA PRO A 320 18.62 -4.07 19.36
C PRO A 320 17.35 -4.90 19.56
N LEU A 321 17.19 -5.94 18.76
CA LEU A 321 16.21 -7.01 18.96
C LEU A 321 16.87 -8.19 19.67
N TRP A 322 16.08 -9.00 20.38
CA TRP A 322 16.56 -10.25 20.97
C TRP A 322 17.08 -11.28 19.95
N SER A 323 16.71 -11.14 18.68
CA SER A 323 17.26 -11.93 17.57
C SER A 323 18.71 -11.59 17.21
N GLY A 324 19.30 -10.54 17.80
CA GLY A 324 20.64 -10.02 17.47
C GLY A 324 20.66 -8.99 16.34
N LEU A 325 19.51 -8.76 15.68
CA LEU A 325 19.34 -7.71 14.68
C LEU A 325 19.23 -6.33 15.36
N ARG A 326 19.51 -5.27 14.61
CA ARG A 326 19.42 -3.87 15.06
C ARG A 326 18.53 -3.09 14.10
N LEU A 327 17.59 -2.33 14.67
CA LEU A 327 16.72 -1.42 13.94
C LEU A 327 17.01 0.01 14.35
N HIS A 328 16.61 0.96 13.51
CA HIS A 328 16.48 2.35 13.92
C HIS A 328 15.02 2.62 14.29
N ALA A 329 14.82 3.20 15.47
CA ALA A 329 13.51 3.58 15.97
C ALA A 329 13.42 5.10 16.14
N LEU A 330 12.30 5.68 15.71
CA LEU A 330 11.88 7.03 16.04
C LEU A 330 10.62 6.96 16.91
N PRO A 331 10.75 7.14 18.24
CA PRO A 331 9.62 7.18 19.15
C PRO A 331 8.93 8.54 19.11
N LEU A 332 7.60 8.52 18.97
CA LEU A 332 6.75 9.70 18.86
C LEU A 332 5.65 9.60 19.92
N LEU A 333 5.59 10.55 20.84
CA LEU A 333 4.52 10.60 21.84
C LEU A 333 3.18 10.98 21.21
N GLU A 334 2.10 10.59 21.87
CA GLU A 334 0.74 11.04 21.56
C GLU A 334 0.70 12.58 21.43
N GLY A 335 0.13 13.09 20.35
CA GLY A 335 0.07 14.53 20.04
C GLY A 335 1.27 15.10 19.26
N SER A 336 2.41 14.40 19.16
CA SER A 336 3.51 14.80 18.28
C SER A 336 3.13 14.65 16.79
N LEU A 337 2.27 13.67 16.46
CA LEU A 337 1.78 13.41 15.11
C LEU A 337 0.88 14.53 14.55
N GLN A 338 0.11 15.21 15.40
CA GLN A 338 -0.75 16.34 14.98
C GLN A 338 0.07 17.53 14.48
N ARG A 339 1.33 17.68 14.93
CA ARG A 339 2.24 18.71 14.40
C ARG A 339 2.81 18.36 13.02
N MET A 340 2.76 17.09 12.61
CA MET A 340 3.22 16.64 11.28
C MET A 340 2.09 16.59 10.24
N GLY A 341 0.81 16.60 10.67
CA GLY A 341 -0.37 16.58 9.80
C GLY A 341 -0.87 17.95 9.35
N GLY A 342 -0.36 19.04 9.93
CA GLY A 342 -0.47 20.36 9.33
C GLY A 342 0.49 20.39 8.14
N ALA A 343 -0.03 20.55 6.92
CA ALA A 343 0.79 20.94 5.80
C ALA A 343 1.63 22.15 6.26
N THR A 344 2.92 21.92 6.48
CA THR A 344 3.86 23.02 6.67
C THR A 344 3.64 23.89 5.44
N PRO A 345 3.21 25.16 5.55
CA PRO A 345 3.26 26.03 4.39
C PRO A 345 4.69 25.90 3.85
N PRO A 346 4.88 25.71 2.53
CA PRO A 346 6.21 25.53 1.98
C PRO A 346 7.05 26.64 2.56
N ALA A 347 8.11 26.26 3.29
CA ALA A 347 8.99 27.23 3.92
C ALA A 347 9.29 28.30 2.86
N PRO A 348 9.06 29.59 3.15
CA PRO A 348 9.26 30.63 2.16
C PRO A 348 10.64 30.39 1.56
N PRO A 349 10.76 30.35 0.22
CA PRO A 349 12.01 29.96 -0.42
C PRO A 349 13.11 30.80 0.21
N LEU A 350 14.02 30.13 0.93
CA LEU A 350 15.14 30.78 1.57
C LEU A 350 15.76 31.67 0.49
N PRO A 351 15.93 32.98 0.75
CA PRO A 351 16.55 33.88 -0.22
C PRO A 351 17.78 33.18 -0.79
N LEU A 352 17.97 33.17 -2.11
CA LEU A 352 19.09 32.46 -2.77
C LEU A 352 20.45 32.71 -2.08
N LYS A 353 20.61 33.88 -1.46
CA LYS A 353 21.77 34.27 -0.65
C LYS A 353 22.00 33.40 0.60
N ASP A 354 20.94 32.92 1.26
CA ASP A 354 21.02 32.12 2.48
C ASP A 354 21.33 30.65 2.14
N VAL A 355 20.77 30.15 1.04
CA VAL A 355 21.11 28.83 0.47
C VAL A 355 22.58 28.80 0.05
N GLU A 356 23.04 29.84 -0.64
CA GLU A 356 24.45 29.97 -1.06
C GLU A 356 25.40 30.05 0.14
N THR A 357 25.02 30.77 1.20
CA THR A 357 25.84 30.90 2.42
C THR A 357 25.88 29.59 3.21
N ALA A 358 24.78 28.85 3.27
CA ALA A 358 24.71 27.52 3.89
C ALA A 358 25.58 26.50 3.16
N LEU A 359 25.57 26.49 1.81
CA LEU A 359 26.43 25.64 1.00
C LEU A 359 27.92 25.95 1.21
N ILE A 360 28.27 27.23 1.31
CA ILE A 360 29.64 27.67 1.62
C ILE A 360 30.07 27.20 3.01
N ARG A 361 29.21 27.33 4.03
CA ARG A 361 29.51 26.84 5.39
C ARG A 361 29.69 25.33 5.42
N LYS A 362 28.79 24.58 4.78
CA LYS A 362 28.87 23.12 4.68
C LYS A 362 30.19 22.66 4.05
N ALA A 363 30.59 23.27 2.93
CA ALA A 363 31.85 22.92 2.26
C ALA A 363 33.08 23.25 3.13
N VAL A 364 33.03 24.31 3.93
CA VAL A 364 34.12 24.66 4.87
C VAL A 364 34.17 23.67 6.04
N THR A 365 33.02 23.22 6.55
CA THR A 365 32.94 22.17 7.57
C THR A 365 33.47 20.83 7.04
N GLU A 366 33.09 20.44 5.83
CA GLU A 366 33.58 19.21 5.17
C GLU A 366 35.09 19.28 4.88
N ALA A 367 35.61 20.46 4.56
CA ALA A 367 37.05 20.73 4.42
C ALA A 367 37.77 20.92 5.78
N ARG A 368 37.11 20.62 6.90
CA ARG A 368 37.65 20.76 8.28
C ARG A 368 38.27 22.14 8.55
N GLY A 369 37.65 23.20 8.04
CA GLY A 369 38.10 24.58 8.19
C GLY A 369 39.10 25.06 7.12
N ASN A 370 39.54 24.21 6.19
CA ASN A 370 40.42 24.62 5.11
C ASN A 370 39.66 25.36 4.00
N VAL A 371 39.64 26.69 4.09
CA VAL A 371 38.93 27.59 3.15
C VAL A 371 39.42 27.45 1.71
N MET A 372 40.69 27.11 1.47
CA MET A 372 41.22 26.92 0.12
C MET A 372 40.65 25.66 -0.54
N GLN A 373 40.53 24.58 0.24
CA GLN A 373 39.95 23.32 -0.23
C GLN A 373 38.44 23.46 -0.45
N ALA A 374 37.73 24.14 0.46
CA ALA A 374 36.31 24.44 0.31
C ALA A 374 36.01 25.29 -0.94
N ALA A 375 36.81 26.33 -1.19
CA ALA A 375 36.67 27.19 -2.38
C ALA A 375 36.89 26.39 -3.68
N ARG A 376 37.85 25.47 -3.69
CA ARG A 376 38.13 24.59 -4.84
C ARG A 376 36.99 23.59 -5.09
N ALA A 377 36.43 23.01 -4.03
CA ALA A 377 35.30 22.08 -4.11
C ALA A 377 34.03 22.75 -4.65
N LEU A 378 33.84 24.04 -4.33
CA LEU A 378 32.69 24.83 -4.78
C LEU A 378 32.91 25.57 -6.11
N GLY A 379 34.11 25.52 -6.70
CA GLY A 379 34.43 26.23 -7.95
C GLY A 379 34.40 27.76 -7.85
N ILE A 380 34.59 28.32 -6.64
CA ILE A 380 34.52 29.78 -6.39
C ILE A 380 35.82 30.33 -5.82
N SER A 381 36.00 31.66 -5.86
CA SER A 381 37.20 32.30 -5.33
C SER A 381 37.25 32.26 -3.79
N ARG A 382 38.47 32.17 -3.22
CA ARG A 382 38.70 32.28 -1.76
C ARG A 382 38.10 33.57 -1.17
N ALA A 383 38.20 34.68 -1.92
CA ALA A 383 37.66 35.97 -1.50
C ALA A 383 36.12 35.96 -1.40
N THR A 384 35.45 35.15 -2.22
CA THR A 384 33.98 34.97 -2.17
C THR A 384 33.56 34.21 -0.91
N VAL A 385 34.31 33.15 -0.55
CA VAL A 385 34.07 32.38 0.69
C VAL A 385 34.21 33.26 1.93
N TYR A 386 35.31 34.00 2.06
CA TYR A 386 35.53 34.90 3.21
C TYR A 386 34.46 36.00 3.31
N ARG A 387 34.07 36.60 2.18
CA ARG A 387 33.05 37.66 2.14
C ARG A 387 31.66 37.18 2.59
N ARG A 388 31.34 35.92 2.33
CA ARG A 388 30.06 35.30 2.73
C ARG A 388 30.08 34.81 4.17
N LEU A 389 31.22 34.33 4.66
CA LEU A 389 31.39 33.97 6.08
C LEU A 389 31.44 35.20 7.00
N GLY A 390 31.97 36.34 6.53
CA GLY A 390 32.12 37.57 7.30
C GLY A 390 30.92 38.54 7.30
N ARG A 391 29.86 38.27 6.52
CA ARG A 391 28.60 39.05 6.57
C ARG A 391 27.65 38.40 7.58
N GLN A 392 27.84 38.72 8.86
CA GLN A 392 26.83 38.56 9.90
C GLN A 392 26.58 39.92 10.58
N LYS A 393 25.45 40.54 10.23
CA LYS A 393 24.61 41.28 11.18
C LYS A 393 23.19 40.80 10.96
#